data_AF-A0A851F2M8-F1
#
_entry.id   AF-A0A851F2M8-F1
#
_cell.length_a   1.000
_cell.length_b   1.000
_cell.length_c   1.000
_cell.angle_alpha   90.00
_cell.angle_beta   90.00
_cell.angle_gamma   90.00
#
_symmetry.space_group_name_H-M   'P 1'
#
loop_
_entity.id
_entity.type
_entity.pdbx_description
1 polymer ?
#
loop_
_entity_poly.entity_id
_entity_poly.type
_entity_poly.pdbx_seq_one_letter_code
_entity_poly.pdbx_strand_id
1 'polypeptide(L)'
;AVHPLWQSPLTIPGGTRQSPINIQWRDSVYDPFLKPLKISYDPTTCLHIWNNGYSFLVEFDDSTDRSIIVGGPLANQYRLKQFHFHWGAINDWGSEHTVNSKFYPAELHLVHWNAVEYPTFEEAVMEGNGLAVIGVFLKLGARHEGLQTLVDALPAVKHK
;
A
#
# COMPACT_ATOMS: atom_id res chain seq x y z
N ALA A 1 17.50 -0.87 9.76
CA ALA A 1 17.53 0.28 10.69
C ALA A 1 16.09 0.76 10.85
N VAL A 2 15.65 1.07 12.07
CA VAL A 2 14.27 1.50 12.35
C VAL A 2 14.07 2.93 11.84
N HIS A 3 12.88 3.25 11.33
CA HIS A 3 12.54 4.56 10.78
C HIS A 3 12.67 5.67 11.85
N PRO A 4 13.25 6.85 11.54
CA PRO A 4 13.57 7.90 12.51
C PRO A 4 12.38 8.57 13.22
N LEU A 5 11.13 8.23 12.87
CA LEU A 5 9.91 8.74 13.53
C LEU A 5 9.39 7.86 14.67
N TRP A 6 10.02 6.72 14.96
CA TRP A 6 9.61 5.83 16.05
C TRP A 6 10.18 6.36 17.38
N GLN A 7 9.51 7.36 17.97
CA GLN A 7 9.98 8.09 19.18
C GLN A 7 9.62 7.41 20.51
N SER A 8 8.88 6.30 20.49
CA SER A 8 8.64 5.45 21.65
C SER A 8 8.26 4.04 21.17
N PRO A 9 8.49 2.99 21.98
CA PRO A 9 7.99 1.67 21.62
C PRO A 9 6.47 1.71 21.79
N LEU A 10 5.75 1.92 20.69
CA LEU A 10 4.44 1.27 20.57
C LEU A 10 4.69 -0.21 20.83
N THR A 11 3.92 -0.84 21.71
CA THR A 11 3.99 -2.28 21.95
C THR A 11 3.48 -3.05 20.73
N ILE A 12 4.26 -3.02 19.64
CA ILE A 12 4.49 -4.16 18.75
C ILE A 12 6.00 -4.19 18.42
N PRO A 13 6.90 -4.45 19.41
CA PRO A 13 8.31 -4.61 19.13
C PRO A 13 8.58 -6.09 18.86
N GLY A 14 8.77 -6.47 17.60
CA GLY A 14 9.35 -7.78 17.26
C GLY A 14 8.36 -8.93 17.01
N GLY A 15 7.33 -8.71 16.19
CA GLY A 15 6.63 -9.83 15.55
C GLY A 15 7.52 -10.56 14.54
N THR A 16 7.30 -11.85 14.31
CA THR A 16 8.09 -12.68 13.36
C THR A 16 7.77 -12.41 11.88
N ARG A 17 6.82 -11.50 11.60
CA ARG A 17 6.29 -11.19 10.26
C ARG A 17 6.12 -9.68 10.05
N GLN A 18 7.08 -8.89 10.49
CA GLN A 18 7.07 -7.43 10.30
C GLN A 18 7.50 -7.07 8.87
N SER A 19 6.87 -6.01 8.35
CA SER A 19 7.25 -5.32 7.11
C SER A 19 7.79 -3.92 7.43
N PRO A 20 8.55 -3.28 6.53
CA PRO A 20 9.01 -3.79 5.23
C PRO A 20 10.16 -4.80 5.34
N ILE A 21 10.50 -5.45 4.22
CA ILE A 21 11.66 -6.34 4.09
C ILE A 21 12.58 -5.95 2.92
N ASN A 22 13.80 -6.47 2.95
CA ASN A 22 14.66 -6.52 1.77
C ASN A 22 14.38 -7.79 0.98
N ILE A 23 13.85 -7.61 -0.24
CA ILE A 23 13.56 -8.69 -1.17
C ILE A 23 14.84 -9.06 -1.90
N GLN A 24 15.48 -10.13 -1.44
CA GLN A 24 16.56 -10.79 -2.16
C GLN A 24 15.94 -11.70 -3.22
N TRP A 25 15.92 -11.28 -4.49
CA TRP A 25 15.16 -12.02 -5.52
C TRP A 25 15.66 -13.46 -5.72
N ARG A 26 16.93 -13.73 -5.39
CA ARG A 26 17.50 -15.09 -5.45
C ARG A 26 16.95 -16.03 -4.38
N ASP A 27 16.44 -15.48 -3.29
CA ASP A 27 15.82 -16.23 -2.20
C ASP A 27 14.31 -16.39 -2.43
N SER A 28 13.77 -15.81 -3.52
CA SER A 28 12.36 -15.93 -3.88
C SER A 28 12.07 -17.31 -4.45
N VAL A 29 10.99 -17.94 -3.97
CA VAL A 29 10.55 -19.26 -4.45
C VAL A 29 9.47 -19.06 -5.51
N TYR A 30 9.69 -19.62 -6.69
CA TYR A 30 8.66 -19.66 -7.73
C TYR A 30 7.59 -20.68 -7.34
N ASP A 31 6.35 -20.21 -7.20
CA ASP A 31 5.18 -21.05 -6.97
C ASP A 31 4.30 -21.09 -8.23
N PRO A 32 4.26 -22.23 -8.95
CA PRO A 32 3.46 -22.38 -10.17
C PRO A 32 1.95 -22.48 -9.91
N PHE A 33 1.51 -22.65 -8.66
CA PHE A 33 0.09 -22.75 -8.30
C PHE A 33 -0.56 -21.41 -7.99
N LEU A 34 0.23 -20.33 -7.91
CA LEU A 34 -0.32 -18.98 -7.77
C LEU A 34 -1.19 -18.64 -8.96
N LYS A 35 -2.45 -18.28 -8.67
CA LYS A 35 -3.39 -17.80 -9.69
C LYS A 35 -2.93 -16.41 -10.16
N PRO A 36 -3.28 -15.98 -11.39
CA PRO A 36 -3.08 -14.60 -11.79
C PRO A 36 -3.78 -13.64 -10.82
N LEU A 37 -3.07 -12.59 -10.38
CA LEU A 37 -3.69 -11.49 -9.66
C LEU A 37 -4.57 -10.70 -10.63
N LYS A 38 -5.85 -10.56 -10.31
CA LYS A 38 -6.81 -9.76 -11.06
C LYS A 38 -7.18 -8.55 -10.25
N ILE A 39 -7.14 -7.39 -10.90
CA ILE A 39 -7.41 -6.09 -10.30
C ILE A 39 -8.58 -5.48 -11.07
N SER A 40 -9.62 -5.06 -10.36
CA SER A 40 -10.78 -4.37 -10.92
C SER A 40 -11.06 -3.16 -10.05
N TYR A 41 -10.82 -1.96 -10.59
CA TYR A 41 -11.07 -0.70 -9.89
C TYR A 41 -12.10 0.13 -10.67
N ASP A 42 -13.12 0.58 -9.97
CA ASP A 42 -14.12 1.49 -10.48
C ASP A 42 -13.77 2.93 -10.05
N PRO A 43 -13.39 3.82 -10.99
CA PRO A 43 -13.00 5.19 -10.64
C PRO A 43 -14.07 5.98 -9.89
N THR A 44 -15.34 5.59 -10.02
CA THR A 44 -16.46 6.27 -9.33
C THR A 44 -16.53 5.96 -7.85
N THR A 45 -15.76 4.98 -7.35
CA THR A 45 -15.64 4.73 -5.91
C THR A 45 -14.59 5.61 -5.25
N CYS A 46 -13.80 6.40 -6.00
CA CYS A 46 -12.86 7.36 -5.41
C CYS A 46 -13.64 8.47 -4.69
N LEU A 47 -13.35 8.68 -3.40
CA LEU A 47 -14.07 9.63 -2.55
C LEU A 47 -13.35 10.98 -2.48
N HIS A 48 -12.22 11.01 -1.77
CA HIS A 48 -11.49 12.24 -1.52
C HIS A 48 -10.02 11.98 -1.22
N ILE A 49 -9.23 13.03 -1.35
CA ILE A 49 -7.84 13.09 -0.92
C ILE A 49 -7.76 13.90 0.38
N TRP A 50 -6.93 13.48 1.32
CA TRP A 50 -6.69 14.21 2.56
C TRP A 50 -5.29 13.94 3.14
N ASN A 51 -4.85 14.78 4.05
CA ASN A 51 -3.54 14.70 4.68
C ASN A 51 -3.69 14.41 6.18
N ASN A 52 -3.16 13.27 6.63
CA ASN A 52 -3.31 12.83 8.02
C ASN A 52 -2.16 13.32 8.94
N GLY A 53 -1.16 14.00 8.37
CA GLY A 53 0.08 14.44 9.03
C GLY A 53 1.26 13.48 8.88
N TYR A 54 1.05 12.26 8.36
CA TYR A 54 2.08 11.26 8.08
C TYR A 54 2.26 10.98 6.58
N SER A 55 1.16 10.97 5.83
CA SER A 55 1.09 10.92 4.37
C SER A 55 -0.16 11.69 3.91
N PHE A 56 -0.30 11.87 2.60
CA PHE A 56 -1.63 12.03 2.01
C PHE A 56 -2.22 10.65 1.70
N LEU A 57 -3.55 10.56 1.73
CA LEU A 57 -4.32 9.35 1.43
C LEU A 57 -5.40 9.70 0.42
N VAL A 58 -5.72 8.74 -0.45
CA VAL A 58 -6.92 8.77 -1.28
C VAL A 58 -7.82 7.63 -0.84
N GLU A 59 -9.03 7.98 -0.40
CA GLU A 59 -10.01 7.02 0.11
C GLU A 59 -11.00 6.60 -0.96
N PHE A 60 -11.48 5.36 -0.84
CA PHE A 60 -12.46 4.77 -1.74
C PHE A 60 -13.68 4.27 -0.95
N ASP A 61 -14.84 4.32 -1.59
CA ASP A 61 -16.06 3.67 -1.11
C ASP A 61 -15.88 2.15 -1.18
N ASP A 62 -15.84 1.53 0.00
CA ASP A 62 -15.66 0.10 0.22
C ASP A 62 -16.95 -0.58 0.72
N SER A 63 -18.10 0.08 0.56
CA SER A 63 -19.41 -0.50 0.89
C SER A 63 -19.84 -1.63 -0.06
N THR A 64 -19.26 -1.68 -1.26
CA THR A 64 -19.59 -2.66 -2.31
C THR A 64 -18.33 -3.23 -2.98
N ASP A 65 -18.49 -4.32 -3.74
CA ASP A 65 -17.39 -5.04 -4.41
C ASP A 65 -16.95 -4.41 -5.75
N ARG A 66 -17.08 -3.09 -5.91
CA ARG A 66 -16.79 -2.40 -7.19
C ARG A 66 -15.30 -2.21 -7.44
N SER A 67 -14.52 -2.05 -6.37
CA SER A 67 -13.07 -1.88 -6.42
C SER A 67 -12.39 -2.96 -5.59
N ILE A 68 -11.97 -4.05 -6.23
CA ILE A 68 -11.48 -5.27 -5.58
C ILE A 68 -10.23 -5.86 -6.25
N ILE A 69 -9.54 -6.70 -5.48
CA ILE A 69 -8.51 -7.61 -5.97
C ILE A 69 -8.85 -9.06 -5.63
N VAL A 70 -8.50 -9.98 -6.54
CA VAL A 70 -8.70 -11.44 -6.40
C VAL A 70 -7.54 -12.21 -7.03
N GLY A 71 -7.36 -13.47 -6.63
CA GLY A 71 -6.30 -14.33 -7.16
C GLY A 71 -4.95 -14.07 -6.50
N GLY A 72 -3.85 -14.41 -7.17
CA GLY A 72 -2.53 -14.43 -6.52
C GLY A 72 -2.53 -15.39 -5.32
N PRO A 73 -1.97 -14.97 -4.17
CA PRO A 73 -2.00 -15.75 -2.93
C PRO A 73 -3.30 -15.59 -2.12
N LEU A 74 -4.27 -14.80 -2.60
CA LEU A 74 -5.46 -14.45 -1.82
C LEU A 74 -6.51 -15.57 -1.86
N ALA A 75 -7.06 -15.91 -0.69
CA ALA A 75 -8.14 -16.88 -0.56
C ALA A 75 -9.50 -16.29 -1.01
N ASN A 76 -9.74 -15.02 -0.68
CA ASN A 76 -10.98 -14.29 -0.97
C ASN A 76 -10.73 -13.06 -1.85
N GLN A 77 -11.80 -12.33 -2.15
CA GLN A 77 -11.71 -10.98 -2.69
C GLN A 77 -11.49 -9.95 -1.58
N TYR A 78 -10.72 -8.91 -1.90
CA TYR A 78 -10.40 -7.84 -0.97
C TYR A 78 -10.80 -6.50 -1.57
N ARG A 79 -11.53 -5.67 -0.80
CA ARG A 79 -12.01 -4.35 -1.22
C ARG A 79 -10.93 -3.29 -1.02
N LEU A 80 -10.72 -2.44 -2.02
CA LEU A 80 -9.82 -1.29 -1.92
C LEU A 80 -10.39 -0.29 -0.91
N LYS A 81 -9.62 0.01 0.13
CA LYS A 81 -9.97 1.02 1.14
C LYS A 81 -9.38 2.38 0.81
N GLN A 82 -8.08 2.38 0.54
CA GLN A 82 -7.31 3.59 0.31
C GLN A 82 -6.01 3.27 -0.43
N PHE A 83 -5.38 4.29 -0.98
CA PHE A 83 -3.95 4.23 -1.25
C PHE A 83 -3.20 5.42 -0.63
N HIS A 84 -1.91 5.22 -0.41
CA HIS A 84 -0.98 6.24 0.07
C HIS A 84 0.44 5.97 -0.45
N PHE A 85 1.35 6.91 -0.18
CA PHE A 85 2.74 6.82 -0.64
C PHE A 85 3.71 6.95 0.53
N HIS A 86 4.86 6.32 0.39
CA HIS A 86 6.06 6.57 1.18
C HIS A 86 7.12 7.16 0.24
N TRP A 87 7.80 8.22 0.66
CA TRP A 87 8.83 8.87 -0.13
C TRP A 87 9.92 9.47 0.76
N GLY A 88 11.10 9.69 0.17
CA GLY A 88 12.24 10.28 0.86
C GLY A 88 12.44 11.75 0.52
N ALA A 89 13.38 12.38 1.24
CA ALA A 89 13.79 13.75 0.98
C ALA A 89 14.68 13.89 -0.28
N ILE A 90 15.26 12.79 -0.76
CA ILE A 90 16.14 12.74 -1.93
C ILE A 90 15.78 11.55 -2.80
N ASN A 91 16.20 11.57 -4.06
CA ASN A 91 15.79 10.56 -5.05
C ASN A 91 16.40 9.17 -4.83
N ASP A 92 17.45 9.04 -4.02
CA ASP A 92 18.14 7.77 -3.78
C ASP A 92 17.49 6.91 -2.69
N TRP A 93 16.48 7.44 -1.98
CA TRP A 93 15.81 6.80 -0.86
C TRP A 93 14.33 7.19 -0.82
N GLY A 94 13.45 6.29 -0.34
CA GLY A 94 12.07 6.66 -0.02
C GLY A 94 11.09 5.50 0.03
N SER A 95 11.35 4.44 -0.72
CA SER A 95 10.62 3.18 -0.58
C SER A 95 10.87 2.54 0.78
N GLU A 96 9.87 1.82 1.29
CA GLU A 96 9.99 1.07 2.53
C GLU A 96 10.65 -0.28 2.24
N HIS A 97 10.14 -1.01 1.25
CA HIS A 97 10.77 -2.21 0.73
C HIS A 97 12.01 -1.89 -0.08
N THR A 98 12.93 -2.86 -0.15
CA THR A 98 14.10 -2.81 -1.01
C THR A 98 14.20 -4.07 -1.85
N VAL A 99 14.90 -3.99 -2.99
CA VAL A 99 15.22 -5.16 -3.81
C VAL A 99 16.73 -5.27 -3.91
N ASN A 100 17.31 -6.36 -3.40
CA ASN A 100 18.76 -6.52 -3.22
C ASN A 100 19.42 -5.31 -2.53
N SER A 101 18.82 -4.85 -1.44
CA SER A 101 19.26 -3.66 -0.67
C SER A 101 19.22 -2.33 -1.43
N LYS A 102 18.58 -2.29 -2.61
CA LYS A 102 18.39 -1.06 -3.38
C LYS A 102 17.04 -0.42 -3.06
N PHE A 103 17.09 0.86 -2.74
CA PHE A 103 15.92 1.71 -2.53
C PHE A 103 15.40 2.30 -3.84
N TYR A 104 14.14 2.72 -3.79
CA TYR A 104 13.49 3.52 -4.82
C TYR A 104 13.07 4.89 -4.24
N PRO A 105 12.94 5.94 -5.07
CA PRO A 105 12.54 7.27 -4.59
C PRO A 105 11.21 7.30 -3.81
N ALA A 106 10.27 6.42 -4.15
CA ALA A 106 8.99 6.30 -3.46
C ALA A 106 8.37 4.91 -3.66
N GLU A 107 7.39 4.59 -2.81
CA GLU A 107 6.59 3.36 -2.85
C GLU A 107 5.12 3.71 -2.63
N LEU A 108 4.25 3.24 -3.52
CA LEU A 108 2.80 3.33 -3.43
C LEU A 108 2.26 2.08 -2.76
N HIS A 109 1.38 2.24 -1.78
CA HIS A 109 0.60 1.16 -1.16
C HIS A 109 -0.87 1.32 -1.49
N LEU A 110 -1.46 0.32 -2.17
CA LEU A 110 -2.91 0.18 -2.31
C LEU A 110 -3.42 -0.83 -1.29
N VAL A 111 -4.16 -0.35 -0.29
CA VAL A 111 -4.59 -1.14 0.87
C VAL A 111 -5.98 -1.69 0.64
N HIS A 112 -6.11 -3.01 0.77
CA HIS A 112 -7.36 -3.73 0.62
C HIS A 112 -7.66 -4.56 1.87
N TRP A 113 -8.93 -4.88 2.09
CA TRP A 113 -9.37 -5.66 3.24
C TRP A 113 -10.36 -6.77 2.88
N ASN A 114 -10.34 -7.85 3.67
CA ASN A 114 -11.15 -9.06 3.47
C ASN A 114 -12.58 -8.85 3.98
N ALA A 115 -13.39 -8.14 3.19
CA ALA A 115 -14.80 -7.91 3.49
C ALA A 115 -15.68 -9.18 3.35
N VAL A 116 -15.11 -10.30 2.92
CA VAL A 116 -15.82 -11.59 2.86
C VAL A 116 -15.86 -12.27 4.23
N GLU A 117 -14.76 -12.19 4.99
CA GLU A 117 -14.66 -12.82 6.31
C GLU A 117 -14.93 -11.86 7.47
N TYR A 118 -14.64 -10.57 7.29
CA TYR A 118 -14.77 -9.56 8.35
C TYR A 118 -15.84 -8.54 8.00
N PRO A 119 -16.67 -8.12 8.97
CA PRO A 119 -17.75 -7.16 8.74
C PRO A 119 -17.24 -5.71 8.64
N THR A 120 -16.08 -5.40 9.21
CA THR A 120 -15.51 -4.05 9.26
C THR A 120 -14.02 -4.06 8.93
N PHE A 121 -13.51 -2.92 8.44
CA PHE A 121 -12.08 -2.74 8.19
C PHE A 121 -11.27 -2.86 9.49
N GLU A 122 -11.78 -2.31 10.58
CA GLU A 122 -11.15 -2.30 11.90
C GLU A 122 -10.97 -3.71 12.45
N GLU A 123 -11.95 -4.60 12.26
CA GLU A 123 -11.83 -6.01 12.62
C GLU A 123 -10.81 -6.73 11.73
N ALA A 124 -10.85 -6.48 10.41
CA ALA A 124 -9.90 -7.09 9.47
C ALA A 124 -8.44 -6.70 9.78
N VAL A 125 -8.17 -5.47 10.21
CA VAL A 125 -6.81 -5.01 10.56
C VAL A 125 -6.20 -5.84 11.70
N MET A 126 -7.01 -6.40 12.58
CA MET A 126 -6.55 -7.18 13.73
C MET A 126 -6.19 -8.63 13.36
N GLU A 127 -6.47 -9.04 12.13
CA GLU A 127 -6.47 -10.45 11.73
C GLU A 127 -5.39 -10.76 10.69
N GLY A 128 -4.83 -11.98 10.78
CA GLY A 128 -3.65 -12.37 10.00
C GLY A 128 -3.84 -12.43 8.48
N ASN A 129 -5.09 -12.59 8.03
CA ASN A 129 -5.50 -12.59 6.62
C ASN A 129 -6.51 -11.48 6.32
N GLY A 130 -6.66 -10.48 7.20
CA GLY A 130 -7.65 -9.44 7.01
C GLY A 130 -7.25 -8.35 6.01
N LEU A 131 -5.96 -8.17 5.74
CA LEU A 131 -5.47 -7.16 4.80
C LEU A 131 -4.67 -7.75 3.63
N ALA A 132 -4.72 -7.04 2.51
CA ALA A 132 -3.84 -7.26 1.35
C ALA A 132 -3.36 -5.91 0.80
N VAL A 133 -2.05 -5.73 0.68
CA VAL A 133 -1.45 -4.48 0.17
C VAL A 133 -0.70 -4.76 -1.13
N ILE A 134 -1.04 -4.02 -2.18
CA ILE A 134 -0.23 -3.97 -3.41
C ILE A 134 0.80 -2.85 -3.25
N GLY A 135 2.08 -3.23 -3.21
CA GLY A 135 3.21 -2.31 -3.22
C GLY A 135 3.71 -2.05 -4.65
N VAL A 136 3.88 -0.79 -5.02
CA VAL A 136 4.41 -0.38 -6.33
C VAL A 136 5.60 0.57 -6.13
N PHE A 137 6.78 0.20 -6.64
CA PHE A 137 7.95 1.08 -6.62
C PHE A 137 7.85 2.17 -7.69
N LEU A 138 8.19 3.40 -7.31
CA LEU A 138 8.31 4.52 -8.24
C LEU A 138 9.78 4.74 -8.61
N LYS A 139 10.05 4.92 -9.90
CA LYS A 139 11.37 5.28 -10.43
C LYS A 139 11.29 6.63 -11.12
N LEU A 140 12.38 7.40 -11.03
CA LEU A 140 12.53 8.58 -11.85
C LEU A 140 12.53 8.21 -13.34
N GLY A 141 11.89 9.04 -14.16
CA GLY A 141 11.77 8.81 -15.59
C GLY A 141 10.85 9.82 -16.26
N ALA A 142 10.18 9.37 -17.32
CA ALA A 142 9.19 10.17 -18.02
C ALA A 142 8.01 10.56 -17.11
N ARG A 143 7.37 11.68 -17.44
CA ARG A 143 6.16 12.14 -16.77
C ARG A 143 5.06 11.10 -16.86
N HIS A 144 4.33 10.91 -15.76
CA HIS A 144 3.19 10.00 -15.67
C HIS A 144 1.91 10.82 -15.44
N GLU A 145 1.06 10.97 -16.46
CA GLU A 145 -0.10 11.86 -16.42
C GLU A 145 -1.07 11.53 -15.28
N GLY A 146 -1.35 10.25 -15.03
CA GLY A 146 -2.22 9.86 -13.91
C GLY A 146 -1.64 10.21 -12.53
N LEU A 147 -0.31 10.28 -12.41
CA LEU A 147 0.33 10.71 -11.16
C LEU A 147 0.31 12.24 -11.06
N GLN A 148 0.41 12.94 -12.19
CA GLN A 148 0.30 14.39 -12.20
C GLN A 148 -1.07 14.86 -11.71
N THR A 149 -2.17 14.21 -12.11
CA THR A 149 -3.50 14.53 -11.59
C THR A 149 -3.55 14.53 -10.06
N LEU A 150 -2.87 13.57 -9.44
CA LEU A 150 -2.75 13.50 -7.98
C LEU A 150 -1.86 14.63 -7.43
N VAL A 151 -0.70 14.87 -8.05
CA VAL A 151 0.22 15.96 -7.64
C VAL A 151 -0.46 17.32 -7.68
N ASP A 152 -1.28 17.58 -8.70
CA ASP A 152 -2.00 18.83 -8.86
C ASP A 152 -3.06 19.05 -7.77
N ALA A 153 -3.54 17.97 -7.12
CA ALA A 153 -4.48 18.04 -5.99
C ALA A 153 -3.78 18.29 -4.64
N LEU A 154 -2.49 17.97 -4.50
CA LEU A 154 -1.76 18.07 -3.23
C LEU A 154 -1.76 19.48 -2.59
N PRO A 155 -1.70 20.60 -3.34
CA PRO A 155 -1.80 21.93 -2.75
C PRO A 155 -3.07 22.16 -1.91
N ALA A 156 -4.19 21.51 -2.27
CA ALA A 156 -5.46 21.63 -1.54
C ALA A 156 -5.45 20.90 -0.18
N VAL A 157 -4.53 19.95 0.01
CA VAL A 157 -4.39 19.13 1.24
C VAL A 157 -3.02 19.32 1.88
N LYS A 158 -2.42 20.49 1.71
CA LYS A 158 -1.07 20.79 2.22
C LYS A 158 -0.97 20.67 3.75
N HIS A 159 -2.07 20.98 4.45
CA HIS A 159 -2.15 20.98 5.90
C HIS A 159 -3.23 20.00 6.37
N LYS A 160 -3.02 19.48 7.58
CA LYS A 160 -4.01 18.68 8.31
C LYS A 160 -5.10 19.59 8.87
#